data_AF-E1ZG65-F1
#
_entry.id   AF-E1ZG65-F1
#
_cell.length_a   1.000
_cell.length_b   1.000
_cell.length_c   1.000
_cell.angle_alpha   90.00
_cell.angle_beta   90.00
_cell.angle_gamma   90.00
#
_symmetry.space_group_name_H-M   'P 1'
#
loop_
_entity.id
_entity.type
_entity.pdbx_description
1 polymer ?
#
loop_
_entity_poly.entity_id
_entity_poly.type
_entity_poly.pdbx_seq_one_letter_code
_entity_poly.pdbx_strand_id
1 'polypeptide(L)'
;MLRRLGGAALVGALAYTTADAAADSALYLRAKGLVLERAEGHARLCGELGGPPLQVGPWYNSSVAISHDGHIATVTMPVRGNKRSSDVTVRVVRQGGLRSTLLHNLLGGGQWEVLVMNALIGMGPGGAPVSLSLLEQEQPDMAAAAAAAAAMGHGERLAPAAGRQQQRQAAAAAQQQQQRQS
;
A
#
# COMPACT_ATOMS: atom_id res chain seq x y z
N MET A 1 -23.33 -44.66 -23.79
CA MET A 1 -22.91 -44.11 -22.48
C MET A 1 -21.65 -43.24 -22.58
N LEU A 2 -20.62 -43.63 -23.35
CA LEU A 2 -19.38 -42.83 -23.54
C LEU A 2 -19.61 -41.36 -23.94
N ARG A 3 -20.56 -41.07 -24.85
CA ARG A 3 -20.86 -39.68 -25.26
C ARG A 3 -21.37 -38.79 -24.11
N ARG A 4 -22.13 -39.35 -23.17
CA ARG A 4 -22.64 -38.62 -22.00
C ARG A 4 -21.54 -38.38 -20.97
N LEU A 5 -20.65 -39.36 -20.78
CA LEU A 5 -19.46 -39.22 -19.93
C LEU A 5 -18.48 -38.18 -20.48
N GLY A 6 -18.23 -38.20 -21.80
CA GLY A 6 -17.39 -37.20 -22.46
C GLY A 6 -17.98 -35.79 -22.36
N GLY A 7 -19.30 -35.64 -22.54
CA GLY A 7 -19.99 -34.36 -22.36
C GLY A 7 -19.88 -33.84 -20.92
N ALA A 8 -20.11 -34.70 -19.92
CA ALA A 8 -19.97 -34.32 -18.51
C ALA A 8 -18.54 -33.91 -18.14
N ALA A 9 -17.53 -34.63 -18.65
CA ALA A 9 -16.12 -34.29 -18.43
C ALA A 9 -15.75 -32.92 -19.04
N LEU A 10 -16.22 -32.63 -20.25
CA LEU A 10 -15.98 -31.34 -20.91
C LEU A 10 -16.61 -30.17 -20.12
N VAL A 11 -17.85 -30.35 -19.66
CA VAL A 11 -18.54 -29.34 -18.84
C VAL A 11 -17.80 -29.12 -17.52
N GLY A 12 -17.36 -30.20 -16.87
CA GLY A 12 -16.57 -30.11 -15.64
C GLY A 12 -15.25 -29.36 -15.84
N ALA A 13 -14.51 -29.66 -16.91
CA ALA A 13 -13.27 -28.97 -17.24
C ALA A 13 -13.50 -27.48 -17.52
N LEU A 14 -14.54 -27.14 -18.29
CA LEU A 14 -14.89 -25.75 -18.58
C LEU A 14 -15.30 -24.99 -17.32
N ALA A 15 -16.11 -25.61 -16.46
CA ALA A 15 -16.53 -25.01 -15.20
C ALA A 15 -15.32 -24.74 -14.29
N TYR A 16 -14.39 -25.70 -14.21
CA TYR A 16 -13.16 -25.56 -13.43
C TYR A 16 -12.28 -24.41 -13.93
N THR A 17 -11.96 -24.36 -15.23
CA THR A 17 -11.11 -23.31 -15.79
C THR A 17 -11.76 -21.93 -15.70
N THR A 18 -13.09 -21.86 -15.87
CA THR A 18 -13.83 -20.60 -15.71
C THR A 18 -13.80 -20.12 -14.26
N ALA A 19 -13.96 -21.03 -13.28
CA ALA A 19 -13.90 -20.68 -11.87
C ALA A 19 -12.50 -20.20 -11.44
N ASP A 20 -11.46 -20.83 -11.97
CA ASP A 20 -10.06 -20.46 -11.74
C ASP A 20 -9.75 -19.05 -12.30
N ALA A 21 -10.07 -18.81 -13.57
CA ALA A 21 -9.91 -17.49 -14.19
C ALA A 21 -10.75 -16.40 -13.50
N ALA A 22 -11.95 -16.74 -13.03
CA ALA A 22 -12.78 -15.82 -12.27
C ALA A 22 -12.16 -15.46 -10.91
N ALA A 23 -11.45 -16.39 -10.27
CA ALA A 23 -10.76 -16.13 -9.00
C ALA A 23 -9.67 -15.08 -9.17
N ASP A 24 -8.84 -15.22 -10.20
CA ASP A 24 -7.77 -14.28 -10.54
C ASP A 24 -8.33 -12.92 -10.96
N SER A 25 -9.40 -12.92 -11.76
CA SER A 25 -10.08 -11.70 -12.19
C SER A 25 -10.66 -10.93 -10.99
N ALA A 26 -11.30 -11.63 -10.06
CA ALA A 26 -11.86 -11.03 -8.87
C ALA A 26 -10.76 -10.42 -7.98
N LEU A 27 -9.65 -11.13 -7.80
CA LEU A 27 -8.47 -10.64 -7.08
C LEU A 27 -7.87 -9.40 -7.75
N TYR A 28 -7.71 -9.41 -9.07
CA TYR A 28 -7.21 -8.26 -9.83
C TYR A 28 -8.08 -7.02 -9.63
N LEU A 29 -9.41 -7.18 -9.68
CA LEU A 29 -10.34 -6.07 -9.46
C LEU A 29 -10.26 -5.51 -8.03
N ARG A 30 -10.04 -6.34 -7.02
CA ARG A 30 -9.80 -5.89 -5.63
C ARG A 30 -8.48 -5.13 -5.52
N ALA A 31 -7.40 -5.68 -6.04
CA ALA A 31 -6.09 -5.04 -6.06
C ALA A 31 -6.13 -3.69 -6.79
N LYS A 32 -6.86 -3.61 -7.91
CA LYS A 32 -7.06 -2.37 -8.67
C LYS A 32 -7.70 -1.27 -7.82
N GLY A 33 -8.73 -1.60 -7.04
CA GLY A 33 -9.36 -0.64 -6.12
C GLY A 33 -8.38 -0.11 -5.09
N LEU A 34 -7.65 -1.00 -4.43
CA LEU A 34 -6.64 -0.65 -3.42
C LEU A 34 -5.51 0.22 -4.00
N VAL A 35 -5.03 -0.13 -5.19
CA VAL A 35 -3.97 0.62 -5.88
C VAL A 35 -4.44 2.03 -6.23
N LEU A 36 -5.64 2.19 -6.80
CA LEU A 36 -6.16 3.51 -7.14
C LEU A 36 -6.39 4.38 -5.90
N GLU A 37 -7.02 3.83 -4.86
CA GLU A 37 -7.27 4.54 -3.61
C GLU A 37 -5.96 5.07 -3.00
N ARG A 38 -4.92 4.25 -2.94
CA ARG A 38 -3.62 4.65 -2.38
C ARG A 38 -2.81 5.54 -3.31
N ALA A 39 -2.86 5.32 -4.62
CA ALA A 39 -2.14 6.14 -5.57
C ALA A 39 -2.70 7.56 -5.64
N GLU A 40 -4.02 7.72 -5.57
CA GLU A 40 -4.66 9.04 -5.56
C GLU A 40 -4.47 9.76 -4.23
N GLY A 41 -4.42 9.03 -3.10
CA GLY A 41 -4.15 9.59 -1.79
C GLY A 41 -2.67 9.97 -1.54
N HIS A 42 -1.73 9.49 -2.37
CA HIS A 42 -0.30 9.70 -2.16
C HIS A 42 0.21 10.91 -2.95
N ALA A 43 0.43 12.05 -2.27
CA ALA A 43 0.73 13.35 -2.88
C ALA A 43 1.90 13.31 -3.88
N ARG A 44 3.02 12.66 -3.52
CA ARG A 44 4.20 12.54 -4.38
C ARG A 44 3.92 11.80 -5.69
N LEU A 45 3.28 10.63 -5.59
CA LEU A 45 2.95 9.79 -6.73
C LEU A 45 1.91 10.49 -7.62
N CYS A 46 0.86 11.02 -7.01
CA CYS A 46 -0.20 11.74 -7.70
C CYS A 46 0.35 12.97 -8.45
N GLY A 47 1.22 13.76 -7.81
CA GLY A 47 1.87 14.93 -8.43
C GLY A 47 2.76 14.56 -9.63
N GLU A 48 3.53 13.48 -9.52
CA GLU A 48 4.34 12.91 -10.60
C GLU A 48 3.47 12.47 -11.79
N LEU A 49 2.38 11.73 -11.53
CA LEU A 49 1.47 11.23 -12.56
C LEU A 49 0.60 12.31 -13.20
N GLY A 50 0.44 13.47 -12.57
CA GLY A 50 -0.29 14.62 -13.12
C GLY A 50 -1.69 14.84 -12.54
N GLY A 51 -1.91 14.43 -11.30
CA GLY A 51 -3.18 14.59 -10.57
C GLY A 51 -4.23 13.52 -10.89
N PRO A 52 -5.32 13.45 -10.09
CA PRO A 52 -6.44 12.58 -10.37
C PRO A 52 -7.27 13.09 -11.58
N PRO A 53 -8.08 12.23 -12.22
CA PRO A 53 -8.27 10.80 -11.90
C PRO A 53 -7.12 9.95 -12.43
N LEU A 54 -6.61 9.05 -11.59
CA LEU A 54 -5.64 8.06 -12.04
C LEU A 54 -6.39 6.88 -12.66
N GLN A 55 -5.80 6.29 -13.70
CA GLN A 55 -6.40 5.17 -14.41
C GLN A 55 -5.44 3.99 -14.44
N VAL A 56 -5.94 2.80 -14.10
CA VAL A 56 -5.18 1.57 -14.36
C VAL A 56 -5.24 1.27 -15.86
N GLY A 57 -4.09 0.93 -16.43
CA GLY A 57 -3.97 0.53 -17.82
C GLY A 57 -4.67 -0.82 -18.11
N PRO A 58 -4.50 -1.32 -19.35
CA PRO A 58 -5.13 -2.57 -19.75
C PRO A 58 -4.65 -3.76 -18.91
N TRP A 59 -5.57 -4.68 -18.62
CA TRP A 59 -5.31 -5.84 -17.77
C TRP A 59 -4.19 -6.75 -18.30
N TYR A 60 -4.00 -6.83 -19.62
CA TYR A 60 -2.97 -7.66 -20.24
C TYR A 60 -1.54 -7.13 -20.05
N ASN A 61 -1.38 -5.88 -19.58
CA ASN A 61 -0.10 -5.33 -19.15
C ASN A 61 0.13 -5.50 -17.63
N SER A 62 -0.78 -6.18 -16.94
CA SER A 62 -0.70 -6.44 -15.51
C SER A 62 -0.29 -7.89 -15.27
N SER A 63 0.31 -8.16 -14.12
CA SER A 63 0.61 -9.51 -13.67
C SER A 63 -0.07 -9.79 -12.33
N VAL A 64 -0.52 -11.03 -12.17
CA VAL A 64 -1.08 -11.54 -10.90
C VAL A 64 -0.28 -12.80 -10.57
N ALA A 65 0.33 -12.81 -9.40
CA ALA A 65 1.08 -13.93 -8.88
C ALA A 65 0.49 -14.34 -7.53
N ILE A 66 0.02 -15.58 -7.42
CA ILE A 66 -0.60 -16.11 -6.22
C ILE A 66 0.35 -17.14 -5.59
N SER A 67 0.50 -17.08 -4.28
CA SER A 67 1.41 -17.93 -3.50
C SER A 67 0.77 -18.33 -2.17
N HIS A 68 1.40 -19.30 -1.49
CA HIS A 68 0.95 -19.82 -0.19
C HIS A 68 -0.53 -20.25 -0.21
N ASP A 69 -0.90 -21.19 -1.08
CA ASP A 69 -2.25 -21.73 -1.21
C ASP A 69 -3.35 -20.66 -1.37
N GLY A 70 -3.07 -19.58 -2.12
CA GLY A 70 -4.05 -18.51 -2.33
C GLY A 70 -4.13 -17.46 -1.23
N HIS A 71 -3.25 -17.52 -0.23
CA HIS A 71 -3.26 -16.58 0.90
C HIS A 71 -2.46 -15.32 0.62
N ILE A 72 -1.47 -15.36 -0.28
CA ILE A 72 -0.68 -14.18 -0.64
C ILE A 72 -0.79 -13.96 -2.14
N ALA A 73 -1.12 -12.74 -2.52
CA ALA A 73 -1.16 -12.31 -3.90
C ALA A 73 -0.26 -11.10 -4.12
N THR A 74 0.49 -11.12 -5.21
CA THR A 74 1.23 -9.97 -5.72
C THR A 74 0.62 -9.58 -7.05
N VAL A 75 0.22 -8.32 -7.19
CA VAL A 75 -0.35 -7.79 -8.41
C VAL A 75 0.47 -6.59 -8.84
N THR A 76 0.98 -6.61 -10.07
CA THR A 76 1.64 -5.45 -10.69
C THR A 76 0.74 -4.93 -11.79
N MET A 77 0.47 -3.63 -11.79
CA MET A 77 -0.37 -3.00 -12.80
C MET A 77 0.14 -1.61 -13.17
N PRO A 78 0.02 -1.21 -14.45
CA PRO A 78 0.37 0.13 -14.88
C PRO A 78 -0.71 1.11 -14.41
N VAL A 79 -0.30 2.17 -13.71
CA VAL A 79 -1.12 3.32 -13.34
C VAL A 79 -0.75 4.49 -14.24
N ARG A 80 -1.75 5.13 -14.84
CA ARG A 80 -1.61 6.23 -15.78
C ARG A 80 -2.25 7.47 -15.17
N GLY A 81 -1.55 8.60 -15.28
CA GLY A 81 -2.11 9.92 -15.07
C GLY A 81 -1.91 10.78 -16.31
N ASN A 82 -2.21 12.07 -16.19
CA ASN A 82 -2.19 13.01 -17.31
C ASN A 82 -0.79 13.32 -17.85
N LYS A 83 0.26 13.17 -17.03
CA LYS A 83 1.64 13.49 -17.41
C LYS A 83 2.45 12.26 -17.83
N ARG A 84 2.24 11.13 -17.15
CA ARG A 84 3.08 9.94 -17.27
C ARG A 84 2.34 8.68 -16.79
N SER A 85 3.01 7.54 -16.92
CA SER A 85 2.61 6.28 -16.29
C SER A 85 3.67 5.76 -15.32
N SER A 86 3.26 4.91 -14.40
CA SER A 86 4.09 4.24 -13.40
C SER A 86 3.55 2.84 -13.16
N ASP A 87 4.43 1.85 -13.02
CA ASP A 87 4.00 0.51 -12.60
C ASP A 87 3.90 0.43 -11.09
N VAL A 88 2.73 0.02 -10.59
CA VAL A 88 2.48 -0.16 -9.16
C VAL A 88 2.40 -1.64 -8.87
N THR A 89 3.23 -2.11 -7.93
CA THR A 89 3.21 -3.46 -7.41
C THR A 89 2.62 -3.45 -6.01
N VAL A 90 1.53 -4.19 -5.82
CA VAL A 90 0.89 -4.40 -4.54
C VAL A 90 1.01 -5.87 -4.14
N ARG A 91 1.44 -6.12 -2.91
CA ARG A 91 1.43 -7.45 -2.29
C ARG A 91 0.40 -7.44 -1.17
N VAL A 92 -0.56 -8.35 -1.25
CA VAL A 92 -1.65 -8.47 -0.30
C VAL A 92 -1.69 -9.87 0.33
N VAL A 93 -2.18 -9.93 1.55
CA VAL A 93 -2.46 -11.16 2.28
C VAL A 93 -3.95 -11.28 2.58
N ARG A 94 -4.51 -12.48 2.42
CA ARG A 94 -5.90 -12.76 2.76
C ARG A 94 -6.07 -12.70 4.27
N GLN A 95 -7.08 -11.95 4.71
CA GLN A 95 -7.49 -11.90 6.11
C GLN A 95 -8.67 -12.83 6.35
N GLY A 96 -8.39 -13.99 6.97
CA GLY A 96 -9.41 -15.01 7.29
C GLY A 96 -10.28 -15.42 6.09
N GLY A 97 -11.49 -15.92 6.36
CA GLY A 97 -12.50 -16.16 5.33
C GLY A 97 -12.44 -17.53 4.65
N LEU A 98 -13.10 -17.63 3.49
CA LEU A 98 -13.26 -18.88 2.76
C LEU A 98 -11.94 -19.29 2.10
N ARG A 99 -11.66 -20.61 2.01
CA ARG A 99 -10.44 -21.13 1.37
C ARG A 99 -10.42 -20.83 -0.14
N SER A 100 -11.55 -20.95 -0.82
CA SER A 100 -11.65 -20.60 -2.25
C SER A 100 -11.46 -19.10 -2.46
N THR A 101 -10.50 -18.72 -3.30
CA THR A 101 -10.23 -17.32 -3.66
C THR A 101 -11.42 -16.64 -4.34
N LEU A 102 -12.11 -17.38 -5.22
CA LEU A 102 -13.32 -16.88 -5.84
C LEU A 102 -14.40 -16.57 -4.78
N LEU A 103 -14.71 -17.54 -3.92
CA LEU A 103 -15.74 -17.35 -2.90
C LEU A 103 -15.35 -16.32 -1.85
N HIS A 104 -14.06 -16.20 -1.51
CA HIS A 104 -13.56 -15.15 -0.62
C HIS A 104 -13.84 -13.76 -1.19
N ASN A 105 -13.55 -13.55 -2.47
CA ASN A 105 -13.73 -12.27 -3.13
C ASN A 105 -15.19 -11.90 -3.40
N LEU A 106 -16.05 -12.91 -3.63
CA LEU A 106 -17.47 -12.72 -3.96
C LEU A 106 -18.38 -12.71 -2.73
N LEU A 107 -18.17 -13.63 -1.78
CA LEU A 107 -19.05 -13.86 -0.63
C LEU A 107 -18.36 -13.54 0.71
N GLY A 108 -17.06 -13.79 0.83
CA GLY A 108 -16.28 -13.62 2.06
C GLY A 108 -15.86 -12.19 2.38
N GLY A 109 -16.48 -11.18 1.76
CA GLY A 109 -16.14 -9.77 1.94
C GLY A 109 -14.84 -9.32 1.27
N GLY A 110 -14.06 -10.23 0.66
CA GLY A 110 -12.88 -9.90 -0.14
C GLY A 110 -11.84 -9.09 0.63
N GLN A 111 -11.67 -9.36 1.93
CA GLN A 111 -10.73 -8.61 2.76
C GLN A 111 -9.30 -9.07 2.46
N TRP A 112 -8.49 -8.12 2.00
CA TRP A 112 -7.09 -8.29 1.67
C TRP A 112 -6.32 -7.19 2.38
N GLU A 113 -5.36 -7.57 3.23
CA GLU A 113 -4.47 -6.61 3.88
C GLU A 113 -3.27 -6.35 2.97
N VAL A 114 -2.92 -5.08 2.80
CA VAL A 114 -1.77 -4.66 1.99
C VAL A 114 -0.50 -4.79 2.83
N LEU A 115 0.39 -5.69 2.43
CA LEU A 115 1.71 -5.87 3.05
C LEU A 115 2.73 -4.89 2.50
N VAL A 116 2.73 -4.72 1.18
CA VAL A 116 3.68 -3.86 0.45
C VAL A 116 2.94 -3.22 -0.70
N MET A 117 3.20 -1.94 -0.95
CA MET A 117 2.73 -1.27 -2.15
C MET A 117 3.80 -0.30 -2.63
N ASN A 118 4.39 -0.58 -3.79
CA ASN A 118 5.48 0.21 -4.35
C ASN A 118 5.13 0.68 -5.76
N ALA A 119 5.42 1.94 -6.05
CA ALA A 119 5.34 2.51 -7.39
C ALA A 119 6.75 2.67 -7.98
N LEU A 120 6.93 2.23 -9.22
CA LEU A 120 8.14 2.45 -9.99
C LEU A 120 7.98 3.68 -10.87
N ILE A 121 8.73 4.73 -10.52
CA ILE A 121 8.73 6.00 -11.22
C ILE A 121 10.00 6.06 -12.08
N GLY A 122 9.85 5.88 -13.40
CA GLY A 122 10.96 6.06 -14.34
C GLY A 122 11.36 7.53 -14.45
N MET A 123 12.56 7.92 -14.04
CA MET A 123 13.03 9.27 -14.34
C MET A 123 13.24 9.42 -15.86
N GLY A 124 13.28 10.65 -16.38
CA GLY A 124 13.44 10.95 -17.81
C GLY A 124 14.67 10.28 -18.47
N PRO A 125 14.94 10.53 -19.76
CA PRO A 125 15.95 9.80 -20.52
C PRO A 125 17.31 9.71 -19.78
N GLY A 126 17.70 8.49 -19.36
CA GLY A 126 18.96 8.22 -18.66
C GLY A 126 18.92 8.19 -17.12
N GLY A 127 17.77 8.43 -16.48
CA GLY A 127 17.63 8.34 -15.03
C GLY A 127 17.28 6.91 -14.54
N ALA A 128 17.83 6.50 -13.40
CA ALA A 128 17.48 5.23 -12.77
C ALA A 128 16.02 5.25 -12.26
N PRO A 129 15.27 4.13 -12.36
CA PRO A 129 13.92 4.06 -11.79
C PRO A 129 13.99 4.14 -10.26
N VAL A 130 13.13 4.98 -9.68
CA VAL A 130 13.00 5.11 -8.22
C VAL A 130 11.78 4.34 -7.76
N SER A 131 11.97 3.47 -6.77
CA SER A 131 10.87 2.78 -6.07
C SER A 131 10.34 3.68 -4.96
N LEU A 132 9.04 3.95 -4.98
CA LEU A 132 8.33 4.74 -3.98
C LEU A 132 7.35 3.85 -3.21
N SER A 133 7.52 3.71 -1.90
CA SER A 133 6.55 3.04 -1.04
C SER A 133 5.31 3.91 -0.87
N LEU A 134 4.13 3.36 -1.14
CA LEU A 134 2.83 4.01 -0.96
C LEU A 134 2.23 3.76 0.42
N LEU A 135 2.90 2.94 1.24
CA LEU A 135 2.52 2.69 2.63
C LEU A 135 3.26 3.61 3.61
N GLU A 136 4.46 4.05 3.25
CA GLU A 136 5.21 5.03 4.03
C GLU A 136 4.50 6.37 3.89
N GLN A 137 3.85 6.82 4.97
CA GLN A 137 3.37 8.18 5.07
C GLN A 137 4.59 9.09 5.06
N GLU A 138 4.62 10.08 4.16
CA GLU A 138 5.66 11.10 4.11
C GLU A 138 5.76 11.72 5.52
N GLN A 139 6.77 11.30 6.28
CA GLN A 139 7.02 11.82 7.61
C GLN A 139 7.26 13.31 7.41
N PRO A 140 6.40 14.20 7.96
CA PRO A 140 6.58 15.62 7.75
C PRO A 140 7.97 15.93 8.27
N ASP A 141 8.84 16.37 7.36
CA ASP A 141 10.21 16.71 7.70
C ASP A 141 10.12 17.80 8.77
N MET A 142 10.29 17.39 10.04
CA MET A 142 10.08 18.27 11.18
C MET A 142 11.04 19.46 11.11
N ALA A 143 12.16 19.31 10.41
CA ALA A 143 13.08 20.40 10.13
C ALA A 143 12.50 21.41 9.12
N ALA A 144 11.85 20.95 8.05
CA ALA A 144 11.17 21.82 7.09
C ALA A 144 9.92 22.49 7.68
N ALA A 145 9.14 21.76 8.49
CA ALA A 145 7.99 22.30 9.20
C ALA A 145 8.41 23.34 10.27
N ALA A 146 9.51 23.11 10.99
CA ALA A 146 10.08 24.07 11.93
C ALA A 146 10.65 25.31 11.21
N ALA A 147 11.29 25.13 10.06
CA ALA A 147 11.80 26.24 9.25
C ALA A 147 10.66 27.10 8.66
N ALA A 148 9.58 26.46 8.19
CA ALA A 148 8.39 27.16 7.72
C ALA A 148 7.65 27.90 8.85
N ALA A 149 7.53 27.29 10.04
CA ALA A 149 6.96 27.93 11.21
C ALA A 149 7.82 29.13 11.69
N ALA A 150 9.15 29.02 11.62
CA ALA A 150 10.06 30.12 11.91
C ALA A 150 9.97 31.26 10.86
N ALA A 151 9.73 30.93 9.59
CA ALA A 151 9.58 31.90 8.51
C ALA A 151 8.22 32.64 8.54
N MET A 152 7.16 32.02 9.08
CA MET A 152 5.82 32.62 9.16
C MET A 152 5.60 33.56 10.36
N GLY A 153 6.66 33.95 11.08
CA GLY A 153 6.65 35.17 11.90
C GLY A 153 5.67 35.19 13.09
N HIS A 154 5.16 34.05 13.55
CA HIS A 154 4.49 33.99 14.86
C HIS A 154 5.54 33.92 15.97
N GLY A 155 6.04 35.10 16.32
CA GLY A 155 6.78 35.33 17.56
C GLY A 155 5.90 35.11 18.78
N GLU A 156 5.68 33.86 19.17
CA GLU A 156 5.54 33.49 20.58
C GLU A 156 6.43 32.28 20.85
N ARG A 157 7.54 32.51 21.56
CA ARG A 157 8.30 31.44 22.22
C ARG A 157 7.40 30.77 23.27
N LEU A 158 6.65 29.75 22.88
CA LEU A 158 6.28 28.70 23.82
C LEU A 158 7.49 27.79 23.98
N ALA A 159 8.33 28.12 24.98
CA ALA A 159 9.42 27.26 25.41
C ALA A 159 8.88 25.84 25.66
N PRO A 160 9.54 24.78 25.14
CA PRO A 160 9.04 23.42 25.27
C PRO A 160 9.02 23.00 26.74
N ALA A 161 7.83 22.68 27.25
CA ALA A 161 7.62 22.14 28.60
C ALA A 161 8.39 20.83 28.86
N ALA A 162 8.81 20.12 27.80
CA ALA A 162 9.57 18.89 27.87
C ALA A 162 10.96 19.05 28.53
N GLY A 163 11.66 20.16 28.29
CA GLY A 163 12.99 20.39 28.87
C GLY A 163 12.97 20.69 30.37
N ARG A 164 11.95 21.40 30.86
CA ARG A 164 11.83 21.77 32.28
C ARG A 164 11.50 20.58 33.17
N GLN A 165 10.77 19.60 32.66
CA GLN A 165 10.41 18.40 33.43
C GLN A 165 11.60 17.46 33.59
N GLN A 166 12.42 17.32 32.54
CA GLN A 166 13.65 16.53 32.58
C GLN A 166 14.72 17.18 33.48
N GLN A 167 14.82 18.51 33.47
CA GLN A 167 15.74 19.24 34.34
C GLN A 167 15.30 19.24 35.82
N ARG A 168 13.97 19.27 36.09
CA ARG A 168 13.43 19.08 37.45
C ARG A 168 13.61 17.65 37.97
N GLN A 169 13.43 16.65 37.11
CA GLN A 169 13.67 15.24 37.48
C GLN A 169 15.15 14.96 37.73
N ALA A 170 16.05 15.52 36.92
CA ALA A 170 17.50 15.44 37.14
C ALA A 170 17.93 16.13 38.44
N ALA A 171 17.38 17.32 38.75
CA ALA A 171 17.66 18.02 40.00
C ALA A 171 17.12 17.28 41.24
N ALA A 172 15.92 16.66 41.14
CA ALA A 172 15.34 15.87 42.22
C ALA A 172 16.12 14.56 42.48
N ALA A 173 16.63 13.91 41.42
CA ALA A 173 17.46 12.71 41.55
C ALA A 173 18.82 13.02 42.21
N ALA A 174 19.42 14.17 41.91
CA ALA A 174 20.67 14.60 42.54
C ALA A 174 20.51 14.88 44.05
N GLN A 175 19.38 15.46 44.47
CA GLN A 175 19.09 15.71 45.89
C GLN A 175 18.85 14.42 46.69
N GLN A 176 18.22 13.40 46.08
CA GLN A 176 18.04 12.10 46.74
C GLN A 176 19.35 11.33 46.92
N GLN A 177 20.33 11.51 46.04
CA GLN A 177 21.65 10.89 46.20
C GLN A 177 22.46 11.53 47.33
N GLN A 178 22.35 12.84 47.55
CA GLN A 178 23.02 13.52 48.66
C GLN A 178 22.45 13.11 50.03
N GLN A 179 21.14 12.86 50.15
CA GLN A 179 20.52 12.40 51.40
C GLN A 179 20.83 10.93 51.74
N ARG A 180 21.31 10.13 50.78
CA ARG A 180 21.72 8.73 51.03
C ARG A 180 23.17 8.57 51.47
N GLN A 181 23.97 9.63 51.39
CA GLN A 181 25.40 9.62 51.75
C GLN A 181 25.71 10.35 53.07
N SER A 182 24.68 10.86 53.75
CA SER A 182 24.74 11.43 55.10
C SER A 182 24.06 10.49 56.10
#